data_AF-A0AAW2TIM8-F1
#
_entry.id   AF-A0AAW2TIM8-F1
#
_cell.length_a   1.000
_cell.length_b   1.000
_cell.length_c   1.000
_cell.angle_alpha   90.00
_cell.angle_beta   90.00
_cell.angle_gamma   90.00
#
_symmetry.space_group_name_H-M   'P 1'
#
loop_
_entity.id
_entity.type
_entity.pdbx_description
1 polymer ?
#
loop_
_entity_poly.entity_id
_entity_poly.type
_entity_poly.pdbx_seq_one_letter_code
_entity_poly.pdbx_strand_id
1 'polypeptide(L)'
;MMIPRKEVTVLLRGLAFANGVSLSKDRSFVLVAETTRCRIVRFWLQGPNAGKHDIFAELPGFPDNIRRNSEGEFWVALHSKTGLLTKWATSYLWFGRSLLKLPLTFKQLHYLLVGGKPHATAVKLSDEGKFLQVLEDVEGKTLKFISEVGERNGKLWIASVLMPYIGIYTV
;
A
#
# COMPACT_ATOMS: atom_id res chain seq x y z
N MET A 1 -30.78 1.57 24.61
CA MET A 1 -29.97 2.16 23.53
C MET A 1 -29.89 1.15 22.40
N MET A 2 -30.69 1.31 21.33
CA MET A 2 -30.63 0.41 20.18
C MET A 2 -29.43 0.80 19.32
N ILE A 3 -28.46 -0.11 19.15
CA ILE A 3 -27.39 0.06 18.17
C ILE A 3 -28.05 -0.12 16.80
N PRO A 4 -28.10 0.90 15.92
CA PRO A 4 -28.69 0.75 14.60
C PRO A 4 -27.98 -0.39 13.86
N ARG A 5 -28.76 -1.25 13.21
CA ARG A 5 -28.25 -2.40 12.47
C ARG A 5 -27.30 -1.90 11.38
N LYS A 6 -26.01 -2.16 11.53
CA LYS A 6 -25.01 -1.82 10.51
C LYS A 6 -25.21 -2.76 9.33
N GLU A 7 -25.77 -2.26 8.24
CA GLU A 7 -25.76 -2.98 6.96
C GLU A 7 -24.33 -3.00 6.39
N VAL A 8 -23.92 -4.15 5.86
CA VAL A 8 -22.60 -4.37 5.27
C VAL A 8 -22.79 -4.60 3.78
N THR A 9 -22.20 -3.72 2.97
CA THR A 9 -22.23 -3.82 1.51
C THR A 9 -20.83 -4.09 0.98
N VAL A 10 -20.69 -5.08 0.12
CA VAL A 10 -19.42 -5.36 -0.57
C VAL A 10 -19.32 -4.49 -1.82
N LEU A 11 -18.36 -3.57 -1.83
CA LEU A 11 -18.14 -2.64 -2.95
C LEU A 11 -17.28 -3.27 -4.07
N LEU A 12 -16.24 -4.02 -3.70
CA LEU A 12 -15.31 -4.64 -4.64
C LEU A 12 -14.82 -5.99 -4.11
N ARG A 13 -14.70 -6.99 -4.99
CA ARG A 13 -14.21 -8.34 -4.69
C ARG A 13 -13.00 -8.67 -5.57
N GLY A 14 -12.25 -9.70 -5.18
CA GLY A 14 -11.17 -10.24 -6.01
C GLY A 14 -9.88 -9.43 -6.02
N LEU A 15 -9.72 -8.46 -5.10
CA LEU A 15 -8.48 -7.73 -4.91
C LEU A 15 -7.37 -8.66 -4.41
N ALA A 16 -6.23 -8.63 -5.09
CA ALA A 16 -5.07 -9.44 -4.76
C ALA A 16 -4.29 -8.85 -3.56
N PHE A 17 -4.66 -9.30 -2.36
CA PHE A 17 -4.17 -8.80 -1.07
C PHE A 17 -4.56 -7.32 -0.90
N ALA A 18 -5.85 -7.07 -0.70
CA ALA A 18 -6.34 -5.76 -0.28
C ALA A 18 -5.74 -5.37 1.08
N ASN A 19 -5.20 -4.16 1.18
CA ASN A 19 -4.53 -3.69 2.39
C ASN A 19 -5.06 -2.30 2.82
N GLY A 20 -4.28 -1.23 2.65
CA GLY A 20 -4.69 0.12 3.03
C GLY A 20 -5.95 0.60 2.31
N VAL A 21 -6.78 1.37 3.02
CA VAL A 21 -7.98 2.00 2.49
C VAL A 21 -8.03 3.47 2.90
N SER A 22 -8.42 4.36 1.98
CA SER A 22 -8.59 5.78 2.29
C SER A 22 -9.71 6.40 1.47
N LEU A 23 -10.54 7.21 2.14
CA LEU A 23 -11.64 7.93 1.50
C LEU A 23 -11.13 9.26 0.92
N SER A 24 -11.62 9.64 -0.26
CA SER A 24 -11.39 10.97 -0.83
C SER A 24 -11.92 12.08 0.07
N LYS A 25 -11.41 13.30 -0.09
CA LYS A 25 -11.77 14.45 0.76
C LYS A 25 -13.25 14.80 0.64
N ASP A 26 -13.78 14.77 -0.58
CA ASP A 26 -15.17 15.02 -0.94
C ASP A 26 -16.07 13.78 -0.84
N ARG A 27 -15.52 12.63 -0.45
CA ARG A 27 -16.21 11.33 -0.36
C ARG A 27 -16.78 10.81 -1.68
N SER A 28 -16.29 11.29 -2.83
CA SER A 28 -16.70 10.82 -4.15
C SER A 28 -16.11 9.46 -4.52
N PHE A 29 -14.97 9.07 -3.93
CA PHE A 29 -14.35 7.76 -4.16
C PHE A 29 -13.61 7.23 -2.92
N VAL A 30 -13.32 5.94 -2.92
CA VAL A 30 -12.44 5.27 -1.96
C VAL A 30 -11.28 4.60 -2.68
N LEU A 31 -10.09 4.72 -2.11
CA LEU A 31 -8.87 4.05 -2.58
C LEU A 31 -8.63 2.78 -1.77
N VAL A 32 -8.15 1.74 -2.42
CA VAL A 32 -7.68 0.51 -1.78
C VAL A 32 -6.33 0.11 -2.38
N ALA A 33 -5.35 -0.20 -1.54
CA ALA A 33 -4.07 -0.76 -1.95
C ALA A 33 -4.26 -2.23 -2.34
N GLU A 34 -3.86 -2.59 -3.55
CA GLU A 34 -3.79 -3.97 -4.01
C GLU A 34 -2.32 -4.41 -4.00
N THR A 35 -1.86 -4.87 -2.83
CA THR A 35 -0.44 -5.01 -2.50
C THR A 35 0.33 -5.82 -3.53
N THR A 36 -0.15 -7.03 -3.87
CA THR A 36 0.59 -7.95 -4.76
C THR A 36 0.55 -7.56 -6.24
N ARG A 37 -0.34 -6.63 -6.61
CA ARG A 37 -0.39 -6.02 -7.94
C ARG A 37 0.33 -4.68 -8.00
N CYS A 38 0.92 -4.23 -6.90
CA CYS A 38 1.72 -3.01 -6.84
C CYS A 38 0.96 -1.76 -7.32
N ARG A 39 -0.31 -1.64 -6.95
CA ARG A 39 -1.16 -0.55 -7.43
C ARG A 39 -2.20 -0.12 -6.40
N ILE A 40 -2.74 1.07 -6.61
CA ILE A 40 -3.89 1.61 -5.89
C ILE A 40 -5.11 1.53 -6.82
N VAL A 41 -6.18 0.92 -6.34
CA VAL A 41 -7.46 0.84 -7.03
C VAL A 41 -8.38 1.91 -6.47
N ARG A 42 -9.05 2.67 -7.34
CA ARG A 42 -10.09 3.62 -6.96
C ARG A 42 -11.45 3.03 -7.25
N PHE A 43 -12.34 3.06 -6.27
CA PHE A 43 -13.75 2.74 -6.42
C PHE A 43 -14.59 4.01 -6.26
N TRP A 44 -15.40 4.32 -7.27
CA TRP A 44 -16.24 5.51 -7.28
C TRP A 44 -17.51 5.28 -6.46
N LEU A 45 -17.72 6.12 -5.45
CA LEU A 45 -18.88 6.09 -4.57
C LEU A 45 -20.02 6.97 -5.10
N GLN A 46 -19.67 8.05 -5.81
CA GLN A 46 -20.61 9.06 -6.30
C GLN A 46 -20.26 9.48 -7.74
N GLY A 47 -21.15 10.27 -8.35
CA GLY A 47 -20.95 10.84 -9.69
C GLY A 47 -21.24 9.84 -10.83
N PRO A 48 -20.90 10.20 -12.07
CA PRO A 48 -21.27 9.43 -13.27
C PRO A 48 -20.60 8.05 -13.34
N ASN A 49 -19.55 7.83 -12.55
CA ASN A 49 -18.82 6.56 -12.47
C ASN A 49 -19.20 5.73 -11.24
N ALA A 50 -20.19 6.15 -10.42
CA ALA A 50 -20.56 5.46 -9.19
C ALA A 50 -20.77 3.94 -9.42
N GLY A 51 -20.18 3.14 -8.53
CA GLY A 51 -20.20 1.67 -8.63
C GLY A 51 -19.11 1.06 -9.52
N LYS A 52 -18.34 1.88 -10.25
CA LYS A 52 -17.20 1.42 -11.07
C LYS A 52 -15.89 1.60 -10.32
N HIS A 53 -14.84 0.95 -10.83
CA HIS A 53 -13.48 1.11 -10.35
C HIS A 53 -12.48 1.27 -11.51
N ASP A 54 -11.36 1.91 -11.22
CA ASP A 54 -10.21 2.05 -12.12
C ASP A 54 -8.89 1.97 -11.35
N ILE A 55 -7.78 1.94 -12.09
CA ILE A 55 -6.44 2.03 -11.49
C ILE A 55 -6.12 3.49 -11.25
N PHE A 56 -5.95 3.83 -9.97
CA PHE A 56 -5.62 5.19 -9.53
C PHE A 56 -4.14 5.51 -9.75
N ALA A 57 -3.27 4.57 -9.37
CA ALA A 57 -1.83 4.68 -9.54
C ALA A 57 -1.17 3.30 -9.54
N GLU A 58 -0.23 3.09 -10.45
CA GLU A 58 0.73 1.97 -10.41
C GLU A 58 1.96 2.41 -9.59
N LEU A 59 2.49 1.52 -8.76
CA LEU A 59 3.53 1.81 -7.78
C LEU A 59 4.76 0.91 -7.99
N PRO A 60 5.98 1.37 -7.63
CA PRO A 60 7.21 0.60 -7.85
C PRO A 60 7.40 -0.56 -6.85
N GLY A 61 6.51 -0.68 -5.86
CA GLY A 61 6.63 -1.57 -4.72
C GLY A 61 5.29 -2.10 -4.22
N PHE A 62 5.31 -2.78 -3.07
CA PHE A 62 4.13 -3.37 -2.45
C PHE A 62 3.45 -2.35 -1.53
N PRO A 63 2.34 -1.70 -1.94
CA PRO A 63 1.66 -0.75 -1.09
C PRO A 63 1.00 -1.42 0.11
N ASP A 64 1.04 -0.71 1.24
CA ASP A 64 0.42 -1.09 2.50
C ASP A 64 -0.65 -0.05 2.86
N ASN A 65 -0.52 0.68 3.97
CA ASN A 65 -1.50 1.71 4.35
C ASN A 65 -1.46 2.95 3.44
N ILE A 66 -2.65 3.55 3.28
CA ILE A 66 -2.88 4.81 2.57
C ILE A 66 -3.44 5.81 3.58
N ARG A 67 -2.88 7.02 3.65
CA ARG A 67 -3.36 8.10 4.52
C ARG A 67 -3.54 9.38 3.72
N ARG A 68 -4.76 9.90 3.73
CA ARG A 68 -5.07 11.22 3.16
C ARG A 68 -4.62 12.34 4.10
N ASN A 69 -3.98 13.38 3.58
CA ASN A 69 -3.65 14.59 4.33
C ASN A 69 -4.80 15.64 4.29
N SER A 70 -4.58 16.82 4.86
CA SER A 70 -5.57 17.91 4.89
C SER A 70 -5.83 18.52 3.51
N GLU A 71 -4.86 18.47 2.61
CA GLU A 71 -4.96 19.04 1.26
C GLU A 71 -5.84 18.16 0.38
N GLY A 72 -5.85 16.85 0.62
CA GLY A 72 -6.63 15.87 -0.15
C GLY A 72 -5.75 14.83 -0.86
N GLU A 73 -4.44 14.99 -0.74
CA GLU A 73 -3.41 14.13 -1.28
C GLU A 73 -3.24 12.88 -0.40
N PHE A 74 -2.59 11.86 -0.93
CA PHE A 74 -2.47 10.56 -0.30
C PHE A 74 -1.02 10.14 -0.12
N TRP A 75 -0.63 9.90 1.12
CA TRP A 75 0.59 9.19 1.44
C TRP A 75 0.35 7.69 1.40
N VAL A 76 1.28 6.96 0.80
CA VAL A 76 1.26 5.49 0.67
C VAL A 76 2.60 4.93 1.16
N ALA A 77 2.55 4.03 2.13
CA ALA A 77 3.73 3.26 2.55
C ALA A 77 3.95 2.10 1.59
N LEU A 78 5.18 1.91 1.10
CA LEU A 78 5.57 0.70 0.39
C LEU A 78 6.46 -0.16 1.29
N HIS A 79 6.04 -1.40 1.51
CA HIS A 79 6.77 -2.37 2.33
C HIS A 79 8.13 -2.71 1.73
N SER A 80 8.21 -2.82 0.40
CA SER A 80 9.46 -2.92 -0.33
C SER A 80 9.24 -2.60 -1.80
N LYS A 81 10.34 -2.42 -2.55
CA LYS A 81 10.30 -2.43 -4.01
C LYS A 81 10.04 -3.84 -4.54
N THR A 82 9.56 -3.91 -5.77
CA THR A 82 9.38 -5.19 -6.46
C THR A 82 10.73 -5.80 -6.85
N GLY A 83 11.01 -7.00 -6.34
CA GLY A 83 12.15 -7.81 -6.79
C GLY A 83 11.86 -8.56 -8.10
N LEU A 84 12.90 -8.86 -8.87
CA LEU A 84 12.81 -9.67 -10.11
C LEU A 84 12.13 -11.02 -9.87
N LEU A 85 12.51 -11.69 -8.78
CA LEU A 85 11.96 -12.99 -8.42
C LEU A 85 10.46 -12.92 -8.09
N THR A 86 10.01 -11.83 -7.47
CA THR A 86 8.61 -11.66 -7.12
C THR A 86 7.78 -11.38 -8.35
N LYS A 87 8.28 -10.58 -9.29
CA LYS A 87 7.67 -10.43 -10.62
C LYS A 87 7.51 -11.79 -11.29
N TRP A 88 8.54 -12.64 -11.27
CA TRP A 88 8.45 -13.99 -11.82
C TRP A 88 7.43 -14.87 -11.08
N ALA A 89 7.43 -14.86 -9.75
CA ALA A 89 6.51 -15.66 -8.94
C ALA A 89 5.04 -15.25 -9.12
N THR A 90 4.77 -13.96 -9.33
CA THR A 90 3.41 -13.47 -9.58
C THR A 90 2.99 -13.60 -11.04
N SER A 91 3.91 -13.55 -11.99
CA SER A 91 3.65 -13.80 -13.41
C SER A 91 3.43 -15.27 -13.74
N TYR A 92 4.11 -16.20 -13.03
CA TYR A 92 4.02 -17.63 -13.27
C TYR A 92 3.46 -18.36 -12.04
N LEU A 93 2.15 -18.54 -12.01
CA LEU A 93 1.42 -19.16 -10.89
C LEU A 93 1.97 -20.54 -10.46
N TRP A 94 2.45 -21.35 -11.41
CA TRP A 94 3.05 -22.65 -11.13
C TRP A 94 4.37 -22.53 -10.35
N PHE A 95 5.16 -21.49 -10.65
CA PHE A 95 6.44 -21.23 -9.99
C PHE A 95 6.19 -20.69 -8.58
N GLY A 96 5.29 -19.71 -8.42
CA GLY A 96 4.89 -19.20 -7.11
C GLY A 96 4.40 -20.31 -6.17
N ARG A 97 3.55 -21.22 -6.68
CA ARG A 97 3.08 -22.40 -5.91
C ARG A 97 4.21 -23.34 -5.51
N SER A 98 5.19 -23.55 -6.39
CA SER A 98 6.35 -24.40 -6.08
C SER A 98 7.26 -23.76 -5.05
N LEU A 99 7.51 -22.45 -5.14
CA LEU A 99 8.33 -21.70 -4.18
C LEU A 99 7.76 -21.79 -2.76
N LEU A 100 6.43 -21.72 -2.62
CA LEU A 100 5.73 -21.86 -1.33
C LEU A 100 5.83 -23.26 -0.71
N LYS A 101 6.19 -24.30 -1.48
CA LYS A 101 6.36 -25.67 -0.97
C LYS A 101 7.77 -25.94 -0.43
N LEU A 102 8.71 -25.04 -0.65
CA LEU A 102 10.06 -25.19 -0.11
C LEU A 102 10.02 -25.05 1.43
N PRO A 103 10.91 -25.75 2.16
CA PRO A 103 10.98 -25.69 3.62
C PRO A 103 11.67 -24.39 4.10
N LEU A 104 11.22 -23.24 3.58
CA LEU A 104 11.71 -21.93 3.97
C LEU A 104 10.89 -21.39 5.14
N THR A 105 11.58 -20.80 6.12
CA THR A 105 10.91 -20.01 7.15
C THR A 105 10.24 -18.78 6.53
N PHE A 106 9.22 -18.24 7.20
CA PHE A 106 8.57 -16.99 6.77
C PHE A 106 9.58 -15.86 6.53
N LYS A 107 10.59 -15.71 7.40
CA LYS A 107 11.63 -14.70 7.27
C LYS A 107 12.46 -14.89 5.99
N GLN A 108 12.88 -16.12 5.69
CA GLN A 108 13.64 -16.41 4.46
C GLN A 108 12.80 -16.16 3.21
N LEU A 109 11.56 -16.64 3.19
CA LEU A 109 10.64 -16.45 2.08
C LEU A 109 10.32 -14.96 1.87
N HIS A 110 10.02 -14.23 2.95
CA HIS A 110 9.81 -12.79 2.92
C HIS A 110 11.02 -12.07 2.34
N TYR A 111 12.22 -12.33 2.87
CA TYR A 111 13.46 -11.71 2.40
C TYR A 111 13.68 -11.95 0.90
N LEU A 112 13.41 -13.17 0.43
CA LEU A 112 13.51 -13.54 -0.97
C LEU A 112 12.49 -12.79 -1.85
N LEU A 113 11.24 -12.66 -1.41
CA LEU A 113 10.16 -11.97 -2.12
C LEU A 113 10.25 -10.43 -2.06
N VAL A 114 11.00 -9.87 -1.13
CA VAL A 114 11.23 -8.41 -1.06
C VAL A 114 12.57 -8.01 -1.68
N GLY A 115 13.22 -8.92 -2.41
CA GLY A 115 14.46 -8.65 -3.15
C GLY A 115 15.72 -8.64 -2.28
N GLY A 116 15.65 -9.17 -1.06
CA GLY A 116 16.80 -9.42 -0.20
C GLY A 116 17.48 -8.16 0.35
N LYS A 117 16.86 -6.97 0.25
CA LYS A 117 17.38 -5.76 0.88
C LYS A 117 16.24 -5.02 1.56
N PRO A 118 16.36 -4.73 2.87
CA PRO A 118 15.42 -3.83 3.53
C PRO A 118 15.40 -2.48 2.82
N HIS A 119 14.20 -1.94 2.63
CA HIS A 119 13.97 -0.67 1.98
C HIS A 119 12.79 0.02 2.64
N ALA A 120 12.76 1.33 2.64
CA ALA A 120 11.58 2.11 2.97
C ALA A 120 11.28 3.07 1.82
N THR A 121 10.03 3.08 1.35
CA THR A 121 9.53 4.06 0.39
C THR A 121 8.20 4.60 0.85
N ALA A 122 8.09 5.92 0.97
CA ALA A 122 6.81 6.62 1.10
C ALA A 122 6.55 7.41 -0.18
N VAL A 123 5.35 7.26 -0.74
CA VAL A 123 4.91 7.97 -1.95
C VAL A 123 3.77 8.91 -1.59
N LYS A 124 3.85 10.15 -2.04
CA LYS A 124 2.74 11.12 -2.01
C LYS A 124 2.10 11.19 -3.39
N LEU A 125 0.79 11.00 -3.45
CA LEU A 125 -0.02 11.07 -4.65
C LEU A 125 -1.01 12.24 -4.56
N SER A 126 -1.29 12.90 -5.69
CA SER A 126 -2.39 13.86 -5.80
C SER A 126 -3.75 13.16 -5.70
N ASP A 127 -4.83 13.94 -5.66
CA ASP A 127 -6.21 13.42 -5.70
C ASP A 127 -6.62 12.81 -7.06
N GLU A 128 -5.79 12.97 -8.09
CA GLU A 128 -5.90 12.28 -9.38
C GLU A 128 -4.86 11.16 -9.58
N GLY A 129 -4.07 10.84 -8.56
CA GLY A 129 -3.12 9.72 -8.59
C GLY A 129 -1.77 10.05 -9.22
N LYS A 130 -1.44 11.34 -9.38
CA LYS A 130 -0.11 11.76 -9.87
C LYS A 130 0.91 11.71 -8.73
N PHE A 131 2.13 11.27 -9.03
CA PHE A 131 3.23 11.33 -8.08
C PHE A 131 3.61 12.78 -7.79
N LEU A 132 3.55 13.16 -6.52
CA LEU A 132 3.96 14.48 -6.04
C LEU A 132 5.31 14.42 -5.33
N GLN A 133 5.54 13.37 -4.55
CA GLN A 133 6.78 13.20 -3.78
C GLN A 133 7.08 11.72 -3.57
N VAL A 134 8.36 11.38 -3.53
CA VAL A 134 8.85 10.05 -3.16
C VAL A 134 9.99 10.22 -2.16
N LEU A 135 9.86 9.58 -1.00
CA LEU A 135 10.88 9.54 0.04
C LEU A 135 11.39 8.12 0.20
N GLU A 136 12.71 7.93 0.14
CA GLU A 136 13.33 6.61 0.13
C GLU A 136 14.51 6.50 1.08
N ASP A 137 14.58 5.38 1.79
CA ASP A 137 15.82 4.89 2.40
C ASP A 137 16.28 3.65 1.62
N VAL A 138 17.05 3.89 0.55
CA VAL A 138 17.51 2.87 -0.41
C VAL A 138 18.35 1.78 0.24
N GLU A 139 19.17 2.17 1.21
CA GLU A 139 20.06 1.25 1.92
C GLU A 139 19.38 0.63 3.14
N GLY A 140 18.19 1.13 3.50
CA GLY A 140 17.48 0.73 4.70
C GLY A 140 18.29 1.00 5.96
N LYS A 141 19.05 2.09 6.03
CA LYS A 141 19.91 2.37 7.19
C LYS A 141 19.10 2.79 8.41
N THR A 142 18.08 3.61 8.19
CA THR A 142 17.24 4.24 9.21
C THR A 142 15.87 3.60 9.26
N LEU A 143 15.22 3.48 8.10
CA LEU A 143 13.87 2.94 7.97
C LEU A 143 13.86 1.69 7.09
N LYS A 144 13.06 0.70 7.49
CA LYS A 144 12.96 -0.59 6.80
C LYS A 144 11.51 -1.06 6.83
N PHE A 145 11.03 -1.63 5.72
CA PHE A 145 9.77 -2.36 5.67
C PHE A 145 8.59 -1.54 6.22
N ILE A 146 8.47 -0.28 5.79
CA ILE A 146 7.44 0.61 6.32
C ILE A 146 6.07 0.16 5.83
N SER A 147 5.08 0.18 6.72
CA SER A 147 3.71 -0.22 6.45
C SER A 147 2.71 0.91 6.68
N GLU A 148 3.16 2.03 7.25
CA GLU A 148 2.33 3.19 7.59
C GLU A 148 3.13 4.47 7.37
N VAL A 149 2.46 5.49 6.81
CA VAL A 149 2.97 6.86 6.73
C VAL A 149 1.79 7.82 6.82
N GLY A 150 1.81 8.70 7.82
CA GLY A 150 0.77 9.69 8.04
C GLY A 150 1.34 11.08 8.22
N GLU A 151 0.80 12.05 7.49
CA GLU A 151 1.16 13.46 7.61
C GLU A 151 0.30 14.15 8.67
N ARG A 152 0.94 14.79 9.65
CA ARG A 152 0.26 15.60 10.66
C ARG A 152 1.19 16.67 11.23
N ASN A 153 0.73 17.92 11.23
CA ASN A 153 1.44 19.07 11.81
C ASN A 153 2.86 19.26 11.25
N GLY A 154 3.01 19.23 9.92
CA GLY A 154 4.31 19.39 9.24
C GLY A 154 5.29 18.23 9.46
N LYS A 155 4.80 17.07 9.88
CA LYS A 155 5.62 15.88 10.13
C LYS A 155 4.99 14.64 9.49
N LEU A 156 5.84 13.76 8.98
CA LEU A 156 5.48 12.40 8.63
C LEU A 156 5.79 11.47 9.79
N TRP A 157 4.79 10.72 10.19
CA TRP A 157 4.85 9.64 11.16
C TRP A 157 4.91 8.34 10.39
N ILE A 158 6.02 7.63 10.49
CA ILE A 158 6.31 6.43 9.69
C ILE A 158 6.44 5.24 10.63
N ALA A 159 5.71 4.16 10.35
CA ALA A 159 5.77 2.95 11.16
C ALA A 159 5.90 1.69 10.29
N SER A 160 6.27 0.60 10.94
CA SER A 160 6.45 -0.71 10.33
C SER A 160 5.77 -1.77 11.18
N VAL A 161 5.13 -2.74 10.53
CA VAL A 161 4.63 -3.95 11.18
C VAL A 161 5.77 -4.89 11.62
N LEU A 162 6.97 -4.72 11.07
CA LEU A 162 8.12 -5.59 11.35
C LEU A 162 9.16 -4.93 12.27
N MET A 163 9.30 -3.60 12.22
CA MET A 163 10.35 -2.90 12.95
C MET A 163 9.84 -2.36 14.30
N PRO A 164 10.63 -2.45 15.38
CA PRO A 164 10.21 -2.05 16.72
C PRO A 164 10.43 -0.55 16.98
N TYR A 165 10.17 0.31 15.98
CA TYR A 165 10.37 1.75 16.09
C TYR A 165 9.35 2.54 15.26
N ILE A 166 9.26 3.84 15.57
CA ILE A 166 8.54 4.85 14.77
C ILE A 166 9.57 5.84 14.24
N GLY A 167 9.48 6.14 12.95
CA GLY A 167 10.23 7.20 12.29
C GLY A 167 9.44 8.50 12.28
N ILE A 168 10.15 9.63 12.44
CA ILE A 168 9.57 10.97 12.30
C ILE A 168 10.44 11.75 11.31
N TYR A 169 9.80 12.32 10.29
CA TYR A 169 10.44 13.17 9.29
C TYR A 169 9.71 14.53 9.23
N THR A 170 10.46 15.63 9.17
CA THR A 170 9.87 16.97 9.04
C THR A 170 9.71 17.29 7.55
N VAL A 171 8.50 17.67 7.15
CA VAL A 171 8.14 18.03 5.76
C VAL A 171 8.50 19.48 5.47
#